data_AF-A0A0F8C4K2-F1
#
_entry.id   AF-A0A0F8C4K2-F1
#
_cell.length_a   1.000
_cell.length_b   1.000
_cell.length_c   1.000
_cell.angle_alpha   90.00
_cell.angle_beta   90.00
_cell.angle_gamma   90.00
#
_symmetry.space_group_name_H-M   'P 1'
#
loop_
_entity.id
_entity.type
_entity.pdbx_description
1 polymer ?
#
loop_
_entity_poly.entity_id
_entity_poly.type
_entity_poly.pdbx_seq_one_letter_code
_entity_poly.pdbx_strand_id
1 'polypeptide(L)'
;MDNDVEEMLTSLKKAIQEDRNNYDRVLNDPLFKNVKSHVLVLRDNILQETRLKTEKELSYLETSFKQYTNIPNTIKLPESIVEMIEKTKNDITEIKRKMKNNSYFDYLNSLDRITNLNITVLNIRGELIDFRGSSKNYLNSLETNLRNANLHIDETDKKLSTLTALYFGTIIIALISLFCFYKIIKMNSEPGGDLGIYEPYIIGALMGIGIVIGKFADVDKEFTILTSLFRGIVWGIYAGVAYFILTIGLIIIGFFSETLSDTIFEIILVVSAIFLFASIIPDKNISKEKTILNDEKRNINNIKSAISENKLIVSTLKSF
;
A
#
# COMPACT_ATOMS: atom_id res chain seq x y z
N MET A 1 24.34 13.86 47.24
CA MET A 1 23.62 12.77 47.93
C MET A 1 24.60 11.60 48.14
N ASP A 2 25.87 11.92 48.41
CA ASP A 2 26.99 11.03 48.05
C ASP A 2 27.86 10.64 49.25
N ASN A 3 27.94 11.46 50.30
CA ASN A 3 28.74 11.15 51.48
C ASN A 3 28.15 9.98 52.30
N ASP A 4 26.83 9.93 52.48
CA ASP A 4 26.18 8.90 53.31
C ASP A 4 26.26 7.50 52.67
N VAL A 5 26.20 7.44 51.33
CA VAL A 5 26.33 6.19 50.57
C VAL A 5 27.78 5.69 50.59
N GLU A 6 28.75 6.61 50.52
CA GLU A 6 30.18 6.30 50.59
C GLU A 6 30.58 5.82 52.00
N GLU A 7 30.02 6.42 53.06
CA GLU A 7 30.22 6.01 54.45
C GLU A 7 29.59 4.63 54.74
N MET A 8 28.40 4.36 54.20
CA MET A 8 27.76 3.05 54.25
C MET A 8 28.57 1.96 53.52
N LEU A 9 29.08 2.25 52.31
CA LEU A 9 29.92 1.33 51.55
C LEU A 9 31.24 1.04 52.27
N THR A 10 31.82 2.05 52.93
CA THR A 10 33.06 1.92 53.69
C THR A 10 32.85 1.07 54.95
N SER A 11 31.74 1.30 55.65
CA SER A 11 31.33 0.50 56.81
C SER A 11 31.04 -0.96 56.45
N LEU A 12 30.35 -1.19 55.33
CA LEU A 12 30.06 -2.53 54.82
C LEU A 12 31.35 -3.27 54.41
N LYS A 13 32.27 -2.59 53.70
CA LYS A 13 33.57 -3.16 53.36
C LYS A 13 34.38 -3.52 54.60
N LYS A 14 34.36 -2.67 55.64
CA LYS A 14 35.05 -2.93 56.91
C LYS A 14 34.45 -4.14 57.63
N ALA A 15 33.12 -4.24 57.70
CA ALA A 15 32.43 -5.38 58.29
C ALA A 15 32.76 -6.70 57.55
N ILE A 16 32.71 -6.69 56.21
CA ILE A 16 33.09 -7.86 55.39
C ILE A 16 34.56 -8.24 55.63
N GLN A 17 35.44 -7.25 55.77
CA GLN A 17 36.86 -7.50 56.03
C GLN A 17 37.10 -8.06 57.43
N GLU A 18 36.40 -7.56 58.46
CA GLU A 18 36.47 -8.08 59.83
C GLU A 18 35.91 -9.50 59.92
N ASP A 19 34.82 -9.80 59.22
CA ASP A 19 34.22 -11.13 59.18
C ASP A 19 35.13 -12.12 58.44
N ARG A 20 35.79 -11.68 57.36
CA ARG A 20 36.82 -12.46 56.66
C ARG A 20 38.05 -12.71 57.53
N ASN A 21 38.53 -11.69 58.26
CA ASN A 21 39.65 -11.82 59.18
C ASN A 21 39.31 -12.75 60.36
N ASN A 22 38.07 -12.69 60.87
CA ASN A 22 37.59 -13.61 61.90
C ASN A 22 37.44 -15.03 61.38
N TYR A 23 36.92 -15.21 60.16
CA TYR A 23 36.89 -16.50 59.49
C TYR A 23 38.30 -17.07 59.33
N ASP A 24 39.25 -16.29 58.82
CA ASP A 24 40.64 -16.71 58.67
C ASP A 24 41.29 -17.01 60.02
N ARG A 25 40.97 -16.25 61.08
CA ARG A 25 41.45 -16.52 62.45
C ARG A 25 40.91 -17.84 63.01
N VAL A 26 39.61 -18.09 62.89
CA VAL A 26 38.96 -19.34 63.34
C VAL A 26 39.44 -20.53 62.49
N LEU A 27 39.64 -20.33 61.20
CA LEU A 27 40.15 -21.34 60.28
C LEU A 27 41.64 -21.65 60.49
N ASN A 28 42.41 -20.73 61.09
CA ASN A 28 43.82 -20.93 61.43
C ASN A 28 44.06 -21.40 62.87
N ASP A 29 43.01 -21.52 63.68
CA ASP A 29 43.11 -22.02 65.05
C ASP A 29 43.48 -23.52 65.05
N PRO A 30 44.53 -23.93 65.79
CA PRO A 30 44.99 -25.32 65.85
C PRO A 30 43.93 -26.31 66.36
N LEU A 31 42.90 -25.87 67.09
CA LEU A 31 41.76 -26.70 67.51
C LEU A 31 40.92 -27.18 66.32
N PHE A 32 40.92 -26.43 65.21
CA PHE A 32 40.16 -26.75 64.01
C PHE A 32 41.03 -27.36 62.90
N LYS A 33 42.31 -27.67 63.17
CA LYS A 33 43.26 -28.21 62.18
C LYS A 33 42.73 -29.44 61.43
N ASN A 34 41.98 -30.31 62.10
CA ASN A 34 41.38 -31.53 61.53
C ASN A 34 40.05 -31.29 60.79
N VAL A 35 39.41 -30.13 60.99
CA VAL A 35 38.11 -29.77 60.38
C VAL A 35 38.29 -28.74 59.26
N LYS A 36 39.35 -27.94 59.31
CA LYS A 36 39.74 -26.95 58.31
C LYS A 36 39.77 -27.51 56.89
N SER A 37 40.42 -28.66 56.69
CA SER A 37 40.49 -29.31 55.38
C SER A 37 39.10 -29.66 54.86
N HIS A 38 38.24 -30.24 55.70
CA HIS A 38 36.86 -30.57 55.34
C HIS A 38 36.02 -29.33 55.02
N VAL A 39 36.17 -28.23 55.77
CA VAL A 39 35.47 -26.96 55.53
C VAL A 39 35.92 -26.30 54.23
N LEU A 40 37.21 -26.29 53.94
CA LEU A 40 37.74 -25.76 52.68
C LEU A 40 37.28 -26.60 51.48
N VAL A 41 37.34 -27.93 51.59
CA VAL A 41 36.81 -28.84 50.56
C VAL A 41 35.31 -28.62 50.34
N LEU A 42 34.52 -28.48 51.41
CA LEU A 42 33.09 -28.22 51.30
C LEU A 42 32.81 -26.87 50.62
N ARG A 43 33.54 -25.81 50.97
CA ARG A 43 33.43 -24.50 50.32
C ARG A 43 33.74 -24.58 48.84
N ASP A 44 34.84 -25.26 48.48
CA ASP A 44 35.27 -25.38 47.09
C ASP A 44 34.28 -26.25 46.28
N ASN A 45 33.71 -27.29 46.89
CA ASN A 45 32.63 -28.09 46.30
C ASN A 45 31.37 -27.24 46.07
N ILE A 46 30.92 -26.46 47.05
CA ILE A 46 29.76 -25.56 46.91
C ILE A 46 30.00 -24.54 45.80
N LEU A 47 31.20 -23.95 45.75
CA LEU A 47 31.58 -23.01 44.70
C LEU A 47 31.55 -23.69 43.32
N GLN A 48 32.12 -24.89 43.20
CA GLN A 48 32.15 -25.66 41.96
C GLN A 48 30.73 -26.05 41.50
N GLU A 49 29.88 -26.55 42.38
CA GLU A 49 28.50 -26.90 42.07
C GLU A 49 27.69 -25.67 41.63
N THR A 50 27.84 -24.55 42.33
CA THR A 50 27.15 -23.30 42.00
C THR A 50 27.62 -22.77 40.66
N ARG A 51 28.92 -22.83 40.37
CA ARG A 51 29.50 -22.47 39.07
C ARG A 51 28.92 -23.33 37.95
N LEU A 52 28.99 -24.66 38.08
CA LEU A 52 28.49 -25.60 37.07
C LEU A 52 27.00 -25.39 36.78
N LYS A 53 26.20 -25.17 37.83
CA LYS A 53 24.78 -24.86 37.69
C LYS A 53 24.58 -23.56 36.91
N THR A 54 25.31 -22.50 37.26
CA THR A 54 25.21 -21.20 36.57
C THR A 54 25.61 -21.31 35.11
N GLU A 55 26.70 -22.01 34.79
CA GLU A 55 27.16 -22.25 33.41
C GLU A 55 26.11 -23.01 32.59
N LYS A 56 25.48 -24.03 33.19
CA LYS A 56 24.41 -24.80 32.55
C LYS A 56 23.17 -23.96 32.24
N GLU A 57 22.67 -23.22 33.23
CA GLU A 57 21.48 -22.36 33.06
C GLU A 57 21.74 -21.25 32.03
N LEU A 58 22.92 -20.62 32.07
CA LEU A 58 23.32 -19.63 31.09
C LEU A 58 23.38 -20.23 29.69
N SER A 59 24.02 -21.39 29.52
CA SER A 59 24.12 -22.07 28.22
C SER A 59 22.75 -22.40 27.64
N TYR A 60 21.78 -22.79 28.49
CA TYR A 60 20.41 -23.04 28.07
C TYR A 60 19.72 -21.75 27.60
N LEU A 61 19.82 -20.67 28.40
CA LEU A 61 19.29 -19.35 28.04
C LEU A 61 19.87 -18.87 26.71
N GLU A 62 21.18 -18.97 26.50
CA GLU A 62 21.83 -18.55 25.25
C GLU A 62 21.37 -19.35 24.05
N THR A 63 21.21 -20.66 24.20
CA THR A 63 20.70 -21.53 23.14
C THR A 63 19.27 -21.15 22.77
N SER A 64 18.42 -20.94 23.77
CA SER A 64 17.03 -20.49 23.59
C SER A 64 16.95 -19.08 23.01
N PHE A 65 17.88 -18.19 23.37
CA PHE A 65 17.87 -16.80 22.92
C PHE A 65 18.43 -16.60 21.51
N LYS A 66 19.34 -17.49 21.06
CA LYS A 66 20.04 -17.39 19.77
C LYS A 66 19.10 -17.18 18.58
N GLN A 67 17.94 -17.82 18.58
CA GLN A 67 16.93 -17.70 17.53
C GLN A 67 16.35 -16.28 17.37
N TYR A 68 16.41 -15.43 18.39
CA TYR A 68 15.88 -14.07 18.36
C TYR A 68 16.91 -13.03 17.87
N THR A 69 18.20 -13.33 18.00
CA THR A 69 19.28 -12.35 17.77
C THR A 69 19.39 -11.82 16.34
N ASN A 70 18.93 -12.58 15.35
CA ASN A 70 19.02 -12.21 13.93
C ASN A 70 17.70 -11.69 13.35
N ILE A 71 16.60 -11.78 14.09
CA ILE A 71 15.27 -11.35 13.61
C ILE A 71 15.24 -9.84 13.29
N PRO A 72 15.77 -8.94 14.15
CA PRO A 72 15.75 -7.50 13.88
C PRO A 72 16.47 -7.10 12.58
N ASN A 73 17.43 -7.90 12.12
CA ASN A 73 18.17 -7.65 10.88
C ASN A 73 17.40 -8.10 9.62
N THR A 74 16.38 -8.94 9.80
CA THR A 74 15.66 -9.58 8.69
C THR A 74 14.30 -8.92 8.42
N ILE A 75 13.63 -8.49 9.49
CA ILE A 75 12.30 -7.87 9.42
C ILE A 75 12.22 -6.65 10.34
N LYS A 76 11.37 -5.69 9.97
CA LYS A 76 11.07 -4.55 10.82
C LYS A 76 10.18 -4.99 11.98
N LEU A 77 10.75 -5.03 13.17
CA LEU A 77 10.05 -5.33 14.42
C LEU A 77 9.54 -4.06 15.09
N PRO A 78 8.51 -4.17 15.96
CA PRO A 78 8.19 -3.14 16.93
C PRO A 78 9.41 -2.79 17.80
N GLU A 79 9.56 -1.52 18.14
CA GLU A 79 10.68 -1.00 18.92
C GLU A 79 10.80 -1.69 20.30
N SER A 80 9.66 -1.97 20.96
CA SER A 80 9.62 -2.70 22.23
C SER A 80 10.32 -4.06 22.17
N ILE A 81 10.09 -4.82 21.09
CA ILE A 81 10.69 -6.14 20.91
C ILE A 81 12.20 -6.02 20.68
N VAL A 82 12.62 -5.03 19.88
CA VAL A 82 14.04 -4.78 19.61
C VAL A 82 14.78 -4.42 20.89
N GLU A 83 14.24 -3.50 21.69
CA GLU A 83 14.82 -3.09 22.97
C GLU A 83 14.96 -4.27 23.94
N MET A 84 13.94 -5.13 24.04
CA MET A 84 14.02 -6.33 24.89
C MET A 84 15.10 -7.31 24.43
N ILE A 85 15.27 -7.49 23.12
CA ILE A 85 16.33 -8.34 22.55
C ILE A 85 17.71 -7.74 22.86
N GLU A 86 17.90 -6.44 22.63
CA GLU A 86 19.18 -5.77 22.90
C GLU A 86 19.54 -5.78 24.39
N LYS A 87 18.57 -5.47 25.26
CA LYS A 87 18.74 -5.54 26.71
C LYS A 87 19.13 -6.95 27.16
N THR A 88 18.43 -7.97 26.68
CA THR A 88 18.73 -9.37 26.99
C THR A 88 20.15 -9.76 26.56
N LYS A 89 20.58 -9.32 25.38
CA LYS A 89 21.94 -9.56 24.86
C LYS A 89 23.02 -8.90 25.74
N ASN A 90 22.76 -7.68 26.19
CA ASN A 90 23.67 -6.95 27.07
C ASN A 90 23.76 -7.61 28.45
N ASP A 91 22.64 -8.04 29.02
CA ASP A 91 22.59 -8.70 30.33
C ASP A 91 23.30 -10.07 30.30
N ILE A 92 23.13 -10.87 29.24
CA ILE A 92 23.89 -12.12 29.03
C ILE A 92 25.41 -11.85 29.02
N THR A 93 25.83 -10.77 28.35
CA THR A 93 27.25 -10.38 28.29
C THR A 93 27.78 -9.96 29.66
N GLU A 94 26.97 -9.24 30.45
CA GLU A 94 27.34 -8.84 31.81
C GLU A 94 27.47 -10.05 32.74
N ILE A 95 26.55 -11.02 32.67
CA ILE A 95 26.61 -12.27 33.42
C ILE A 95 27.92 -13.01 33.11
N LYS A 96 28.23 -13.20 31.81
CA LYS A 96 29.49 -13.83 31.38
C LYS A 96 30.72 -13.13 31.94
N ARG A 97 30.70 -11.80 32.03
CA ARG A 97 31.78 -11.02 32.60
C ARG A 97 31.93 -11.27 34.11
N LYS A 98 30.83 -11.26 34.86
CA LYS A 98 30.84 -11.49 36.33
C LYS A 98 31.26 -12.92 36.69
N MET A 99 30.84 -13.91 35.90
CA MET A 99 31.23 -15.31 36.12
C MET A 99 32.74 -15.56 36.04
N LYS A 100 33.52 -14.67 35.41
CA LYS A 100 34.99 -14.76 35.37
C LYS A 100 35.66 -14.48 36.72
N ASN A 101 34.97 -13.85 37.66
CA ASN A 101 35.52 -13.52 38.97
C ASN A 101 35.63 -14.72 39.92
N ASN A 102 35.02 -15.86 39.56
CA ASN A 102 35.01 -17.10 40.36
C ASN A 102 34.60 -16.90 41.83
N SER A 103 33.56 -16.08 42.04
CA SER A 103 33.02 -15.74 43.36
C SER A 103 31.64 -16.37 43.56
N TYR A 104 31.42 -16.95 44.74
CA TYR A 104 30.14 -17.58 45.10
C TYR A 104 28.95 -16.62 44.95
N PHE A 105 29.09 -15.38 45.46
CA PHE A 105 28.03 -14.37 45.36
C PHE A 105 27.81 -13.89 43.92
N ASP A 106 28.86 -13.83 43.10
CA ASP A 106 28.70 -13.49 41.68
C ASP A 106 27.94 -14.59 40.93
N TYR A 107 28.17 -15.86 41.26
CA TYR A 107 27.39 -16.97 40.69
C TYR A 107 25.93 -16.97 41.16
N LEU A 108 25.65 -16.75 42.44
CA LEU A 108 24.26 -16.64 42.94
C LEU A 108 23.51 -15.47 42.29
N ASN A 109 24.12 -14.28 42.24
CA ASN A 109 23.52 -13.11 41.58
C ASN A 109 23.31 -13.35 40.07
N SER A 110 24.21 -14.11 39.44
CA SER A 110 24.07 -14.49 38.04
C SER A 110 22.90 -15.45 37.83
N LEU A 111 22.70 -16.43 38.72
CA LEU A 111 21.55 -17.34 38.66
C LEU A 111 20.22 -16.60 38.75
N ASP A 112 20.07 -15.68 39.71
CA ASP A 112 18.85 -14.86 39.85
C ASP A 112 18.57 -14.04 38.58
N ARG A 113 19.62 -13.41 38.03
CA ARG A 113 19.53 -12.69 36.76
C ARG A 113 19.15 -13.61 35.59
N ILE A 114 19.71 -14.81 35.50
CA ILE A 114 19.35 -15.78 34.45
C ILE A 114 17.86 -16.16 34.55
N THR A 115 17.35 -16.37 35.75
CA THR A 115 15.92 -16.64 35.97
C THR A 115 15.05 -15.49 35.47
N ASN A 116 15.41 -14.24 35.78
CA ASN A 116 14.69 -13.06 35.29
C ASN A 116 14.77 -12.94 33.76
N LEU A 117 15.93 -13.20 33.16
CA LEU A 117 16.10 -13.17 31.71
C LEU A 117 15.30 -14.27 31.00
N ASN A 118 15.15 -15.45 31.59
CA ASN A 118 14.27 -16.49 31.04
C ASN A 118 12.81 -15.98 30.90
N ILE A 119 12.32 -15.21 31.88
CA ILE A 119 10.99 -14.57 31.80
C ILE A 119 10.98 -13.54 30.65
N THR A 120 12.01 -12.71 30.52
CA THR A 120 12.12 -11.75 29.41
C THR A 120 12.13 -12.45 28.05
N VAL A 121 12.83 -13.57 27.90
CA VAL A 121 12.85 -14.35 26.66
C VAL A 121 11.46 -14.94 26.33
N LEU A 122 10.71 -15.39 27.35
CA LEU A 122 9.33 -15.83 27.15
C LEU A 122 8.42 -14.67 26.71
N ASN A 123 8.61 -13.46 27.26
CA ASN A 123 7.86 -12.28 26.85
C ASN A 123 8.19 -11.88 25.41
N ILE A 124 9.47 -11.88 25.02
CA ILE A 124 9.89 -11.66 23.62
C ILE A 124 9.18 -12.65 22.69
N ARG A 125 9.13 -13.93 23.09
CA ARG A 125 8.42 -14.96 22.30
C ARG A 125 6.93 -14.64 22.18
N GLY A 126 6.27 -14.28 23.28
CA GLY A 126 4.85 -13.90 23.28
C GLY A 126 4.58 -12.72 22.35
N GLU A 127 5.33 -11.63 22.47
CA GLU A 127 5.17 -10.44 21.62
C GLU A 127 5.43 -10.74 20.13
N LEU A 128 6.38 -11.62 19.81
CA LEU A 128 6.61 -12.05 18.43
C LEU A 128 5.44 -12.86 17.86
N ILE A 129 4.81 -13.72 18.66
CA ILE A 129 3.62 -14.48 18.27
C ILE A 129 2.45 -13.53 18.02
N ASP A 130 2.23 -12.57 18.91
CA ASP A 130 1.17 -11.57 18.79
C ASP A 130 1.38 -10.65 17.59
N PHE A 131 2.61 -10.20 17.36
CA PHE A 131 2.99 -9.40 16.21
C PHE A 131 2.77 -10.17 14.89
N ARG A 132 3.13 -11.46 14.85
CA ARG A 132 2.83 -12.35 13.72
C ARG A 132 1.32 -12.49 13.49
N GLY A 133 0.55 -12.67 14.56
CA GLY A 133 -0.92 -12.75 14.51
C GLY A 133 -1.54 -11.50 13.91
N SER A 134 -1.14 -10.33 14.41
CA SER A 134 -1.55 -9.02 13.90
C SER A 134 -1.16 -8.84 12.42
N SER A 135 0.07 -9.20 12.05
CA SER A 135 0.54 -9.12 10.66
C SER A 135 -0.24 -10.04 9.72
N LYS A 136 -0.64 -11.24 10.18
CA LYS A 136 -1.48 -12.16 9.40
C LYS A 136 -2.89 -11.60 9.18
N ASN A 137 -3.49 -11.01 10.21
CA ASN A 137 -4.81 -10.37 10.09
C ASN A 137 -4.75 -9.16 9.15
N TYR A 138 -3.71 -8.36 9.27
CA TYR A 138 -3.47 -7.23 8.37
C TYR A 138 -3.25 -7.68 6.92
N LEU A 139 -2.47 -8.75 6.71
CA LEU A 139 -2.30 -9.38 5.40
C LEU A 139 -3.63 -9.79 4.77
N ASN A 140 -4.51 -10.47 5.52
CA ASN A 140 -5.82 -10.87 5.03
C ASN A 140 -6.69 -9.66 4.64
N SER A 141 -6.63 -8.59 5.43
CA SER A 141 -7.31 -7.33 5.11
C SER A 141 -6.75 -6.69 3.83
N LEU A 142 -5.42 -6.64 3.68
CA LEU A 142 -4.76 -6.13 2.49
C LEU A 142 -5.09 -6.95 1.23
N GLU A 143 -5.14 -8.29 1.34
CA GLU A 143 -5.52 -9.15 0.21
C GLU A 143 -6.99 -8.92 -0.21
N THR A 144 -7.88 -8.69 0.76
CA THR A 144 -9.28 -8.32 0.49
C THR A 144 -9.37 -6.94 -0.18
N ASN A 145 -8.65 -5.95 0.33
CA ASN A 145 -8.61 -4.60 -0.24
C ASN A 145 -8.01 -4.61 -1.65
N LEU A 146 -6.97 -5.42 -1.90
CA LEU A 146 -6.39 -5.60 -3.23
C LEU A 146 -7.41 -6.19 -4.21
N ARG A 147 -8.17 -7.20 -3.78
CA ARG A 147 -9.23 -7.79 -4.60
C ARG A 147 -10.30 -6.75 -4.96
N ASN A 148 -10.76 -5.97 -3.98
CA ASN A 148 -11.76 -4.93 -4.20
C ASN A 148 -11.24 -3.81 -5.11
N ALA A 149 -9.99 -3.37 -4.92
CA ALA A 149 -9.36 -2.37 -5.78
C ALA A 149 -9.21 -2.85 -7.22
N ASN A 150 -8.83 -4.12 -7.43
CA ASN A 150 -8.77 -4.69 -8.79
C ASN A 150 -10.13 -4.72 -9.48
N LEU A 151 -11.21 -5.02 -8.75
CA LEU A 151 -12.57 -4.98 -9.29
C LEU A 151 -12.96 -3.56 -9.70
N HIS A 152 -12.68 -2.56 -8.87
CA HIS A 152 -12.98 -1.17 -9.18
C HIS A 152 -12.18 -0.64 -10.38
N ILE A 153 -10.92 -1.05 -10.53
CA ILE A 153 -10.13 -0.72 -11.71
C ILE A 153 -10.73 -1.34 -12.97
N ASP A 154 -11.16 -2.60 -12.94
CA ASP A 154 -11.78 -3.26 -14.08
C ASP A 154 -13.09 -2.55 -14.49
N GLU A 155 -13.91 -2.14 -13.52
CA GLU A 155 -15.10 -1.32 -13.75
C GLU A 155 -14.76 0.05 -14.34
N THR A 156 -13.73 0.73 -13.83
CA THR A 156 -13.29 2.05 -14.31
C THR A 156 -12.69 1.97 -15.72
N ASP A 157 -11.87 0.95 -16.02
CA ASP A 157 -11.31 0.72 -17.35
C ASP A 157 -12.41 0.42 -18.37
N LYS A 158 -13.43 -0.38 -17.99
CA LYS A 158 -14.64 -0.60 -18.82
C LYS A 158 -15.36 0.71 -19.10
N LYS A 159 -15.64 1.52 -18.08
CA LYS A 159 -16.32 2.81 -18.21
C LYS A 159 -15.54 3.76 -19.13
N LEU A 160 -14.21 3.82 -18.98
CA LEU A 160 -13.33 4.63 -19.82
C LEU A 160 -13.33 4.15 -21.29
N SER A 161 -13.28 2.84 -21.52
CA SER A 161 -13.38 2.25 -22.85
C SER A 161 -14.71 2.62 -23.53
N THR A 162 -15.82 2.50 -22.82
CA THR A 162 -17.16 2.87 -23.31
C THR A 162 -17.23 4.37 -23.64
N LEU A 163 -16.76 5.24 -22.73
CA LEU A 163 -16.71 6.69 -22.98
C LEU A 163 -15.85 7.04 -24.20
N THR A 164 -14.72 6.36 -24.38
CA THR A 164 -13.81 6.58 -25.51
C THR A 164 -14.45 6.13 -26.82
N ALA A 165 -15.05 4.93 -26.85
CA ALA A 165 -15.75 4.42 -28.03
C ALA A 165 -16.93 5.33 -28.42
N LEU A 166 -17.68 5.81 -27.43
CA LEU A 166 -18.78 6.75 -27.60
C LEU A 166 -18.32 8.07 -28.21
N TYR A 167 -17.22 8.63 -27.70
CA TYR A 167 -16.62 9.87 -28.17
C TYR A 167 -16.11 9.74 -29.62
N PHE A 168 -15.44 8.65 -29.97
CA PHE A 168 -15.02 8.41 -31.35
C PHE A 168 -16.23 8.16 -32.28
N GLY A 169 -17.26 7.46 -31.80
CA GLY A 169 -18.49 7.23 -32.55
C GLY A 169 -19.19 8.53 -32.92
N THR A 170 -19.31 9.47 -32.00
CA THR A 170 -19.91 10.79 -32.27
C THR A 170 -19.08 11.61 -33.24
N ILE A 171 -17.75 11.59 -33.15
CA ILE A 171 -16.85 12.24 -34.12
C ILE A 171 -17.03 11.67 -35.52
N ILE A 172 -17.05 10.33 -35.66
CA ILE A 172 -17.22 9.67 -36.95
C ILE A 172 -18.58 10.02 -37.57
N ILE A 173 -19.65 9.98 -36.78
CA ILE A 173 -20.99 10.39 -37.24
C ILE A 173 -20.96 11.84 -37.70
N ALA A 174 -20.36 12.76 -36.94
CA ALA A 174 -20.25 14.17 -37.31
C ALA A 174 -19.47 14.38 -38.62
N LEU A 175 -18.34 13.68 -38.81
CA LEU A 175 -17.53 13.76 -40.03
C LEU A 175 -18.27 13.21 -41.25
N ILE A 176 -18.96 12.08 -41.11
CA ILE A 176 -19.76 11.48 -42.19
C ILE A 176 -20.94 12.40 -42.52
N SER A 177 -21.63 12.95 -41.53
CA SER A 177 -22.70 13.93 -41.75
C SER A 177 -22.19 15.15 -42.50
N LEU A 178 -21.04 15.71 -42.13
CA LEU A 178 -20.41 16.83 -42.83
C LEU A 178 -20.06 16.49 -44.28
N PHE A 179 -19.52 15.29 -44.53
CA PHE A 179 -19.17 14.81 -45.88
C PHE A 179 -20.41 14.61 -46.76
N CYS A 180 -21.45 13.95 -46.23
CA CYS A 180 -22.73 13.79 -46.92
C CYS A 180 -23.34 15.16 -47.25
N PHE A 181 -23.27 16.11 -46.32
CA PHE A 181 -23.74 17.47 -46.52
C PHE A 181 -22.98 18.14 -47.67
N TYR A 182 -21.64 18.15 -47.64
CA TYR A 182 -20.79 18.68 -48.71
C TYR A 182 -21.13 18.09 -50.09
N LYS A 183 -21.38 16.78 -50.15
CA LYS A 183 -21.76 16.10 -51.40
C LYS A 183 -23.11 16.55 -51.96
N ILE A 184 -24.14 16.69 -51.10
CA ILE A 184 -25.47 17.19 -51.51
C ILE A 184 -25.36 18.59 -52.13
N ILE A 185 -24.52 19.46 -51.57
CA ILE A 185 -24.38 20.85 -52.05
C ILE A 185 -23.62 20.94 -53.36
N LYS A 186 -22.53 20.17 -53.50
CA LYS A 186 -21.71 20.16 -54.72
C LYS A 186 -22.48 19.60 -55.93
N MET A 187 -23.50 18.79 -55.68
CA MET A 187 -24.38 18.24 -56.73
C MET A 187 -25.49 19.21 -57.15
N ASN A 188 -25.92 20.13 -56.28
CA ASN A 188 -26.88 21.20 -56.65
C ASN A 188 -26.27 22.33 -57.47
N SER A 189 -24.93 22.37 -57.60
CA SER A 189 -24.20 23.34 -58.42
C SER A 189 -23.82 22.80 -59.81
N GLU A 190 -24.06 21.52 -60.08
CA GLU A 190 -23.84 20.89 -61.40
C GLU A 190 -25.18 20.53 -62.06
N PRO A 191 -25.51 21.08 -63.24
CA PRO A 191 -26.77 20.81 -63.91
C PRO A 191 -26.76 19.40 -64.52
N GLY A 192 -27.43 18.44 -63.87
CA GLY A 192 -27.67 17.10 -64.43
C GLY A 192 -27.64 15.91 -63.46
N GLY A 193 -27.51 16.12 -62.15
CA GLY A 193 -27.53 15.02 -61.17
C GLY A 193 -28.94 14.52 -60.84
N ASP A 194 -29.36 13.40 -61.44
CA ASP A 194 -30.56 12.66 -61.05
C ASP A 194 -30.37 12.05 -59.64
N LEU A 195 -31.15 12.51 -58.65
CA LEU A 195 -31.18 11.94 -57.29
C LEU A 195 -32.21 10.81 -57.22
N GLY A 196 -31.74 9.57 -57.27
CA GLY A 196 -32.58 8.41 -56.99
C GLY A 196 -32.59 8.10 -55.49
N ILE A 197 -33.67 8.47 -54.77
CA ILE A 197 -34.39 7.74 -53.69
C ILE A 197 -33.59 7.21 -52.46
N TYR A 198 -32.27 7.11 -52.49
CA TYR A 198 -31.44 6.37 -51.53
C TYR A 198 -30.84 7.25 -50.41
N GLU A 199 -30.81 8.57 -50.56
CA GLU A 199 -30.20 9.48 -49.57
C GLU A 199 -30.87 9.49 -48.17
N PRO A 200 -32.22 9.53 -48.03
CA PRO A 200 -32.85 9.45 -46.70
C PRO A 200 -32.63 8.07 -46.04
N TYR A 201 -32.40 7.01 -46.83
CA TYR A 201 -32.03 5.69 -46.31
C TYR A 201 -30.60 5.66 -45.78
N ILE A 202 -29.66 6.42 -46.36
CA ILE A 202 -28.28 6.54 -45.86
C ILE A 202 -28.28 7.28 -44.51
N ILE A 203 -29.02 8.39 -44.40
CA ILE A 203 -29.14 9.13 -43.13
C ILE A 203 -29.86 8.28 -42.07
N GLY A 204 -30.93 7.58 -42.45
CA GLY A 204 -31.65 6.64 -41.56
C GLY A 204 -30.80 5.44 -41.13
N ALA A 205 -29.99 4.88 -42.02
CA ALA A 205 -29.05 3.80 -41.72
C ALA A 205 -27.92 4.26 -40.80
N LEU A 206 -27.40 5.48 -40.99
CA LEU A 206 -26.38 6.08 -40.12
C LEU A 206 -26.93 6.40 -38.72
N MET A 207 -28.17 6.90 -38.62
CA MET A 207 -28.87 7.04 -37.34
C MET A 207 -29.11 5.68 -36.67
N GLY A 208 -29.49 4.65 -37.45
CA GLY A 208 -29.65 3.28 -36.98
C GLY A 208 -28.34 2.69 -36.43
N ILE A 209 -27.21 2.93 -37.11
CA ILE A 209 -25.88 2.51 -36.65
C ILE A 209 -25.49 3.23 -35.36
N GLY A 210 -25.76 4.54 -35.24
CA GLY A 210 -25.52 5.28 -33.99
C GLY A 210 -26.32 4.75 -32.79
N ILE A 211 -27.59 4.41 -33.01
CA ILE A 211 -28.45 3.81 -31.97
C ILE A 211 -27.99 2.39 -31.62
N VAL A 212 -27.59 1.60 -32.62
CA VAL A 212 -27.11 0.22 -32.43
C VAL A 212 -25.76 0.19 -31.72
N ILE A 213 -24.83 1.10 -32.04
CA ILE A 213 -23.57 1.26 -31.30
C ILE A 213 -23.84 1.69 -29.85
N GLY A 214 -24.81 2.58 -29.62
CA GLY A 214 -25.26 2.95 -28.27
C GLY A 214 -25.94 1.80 -27.50
N LYS A 215 -26.60 0.87 -28.20
CA LYS A 215 -27.25 -0.33 -27.62
C LYS A 215 -26.31 -1.52 -27.44
N PHE A 216 -25.21 -1.59 -28.19
CA PHE A 216 -24.14 -2.56 -27.93
C PHE A 216 -23.18 -2.09 -26.82
N ALA A 217 -23.22 -0.79 -26.49
CA ALA A 217 -22.59 -0.22 -25.30
C ALA A 217 -23.43 -0.41 -24.01
N ASP A 218 -24.51 -1.20 -24.07
CA ASP A 218 -25.44 -1.40 -22.96
C ASP A 218 -24.82 -2.23 -21.82
N VAL A 219 -25.31 -1.96 -20.61
CA VAL A 219 -25.12 -2.68 -19.35
C VAL A 219 -23.83 -2.35 -18.57
N ASP A 220 -23.77 -1.16 -17.96
CA ASP A 220 -24.32 -1.00 -16.60
C ASP A 220 -24.22 0.46 -16.07
N LYS A 221 -25.35 0.93 -15.52
CA LYS A 221 -25.56 2.01 -14.52
C LYS A 221 -24.76 3.32 -14.62
N GLU A 222 -25.36 4.31 -15.29
CA GLU A 222 -25.78 5.58 -14.66
C GLU A 222 -26.52 6.43 -15.71
N PHE A 223 -27.79 6.74 -15.41
CA PHE A 223 -28.80 7.31 -16.32
C PHE A 223 -28.50 8.74 -16.83
N THR A 224 -27.37 9.32 -16.44
CA THR A 224 -26.93 10.70 -16.67
C THR A 224 -26.20 10.90 -18.00
N ILE A 225 -25.43 9.90 -18.46
CA ILE A 225 -24.70 10.01 -19.74
C ILE A 225 -25.66 9.80 -20.91
N LEU A 226 -26.58 8.83 -20.81
CA LEU A 226 -27.59 8.58 -21.82
C LEU A 226 -28.51 9.79 -22.03
N THR A 227 -28.90 10.49 -20.96
CA THR A 227 -29.69 11.74 -21.06
C THR A 227 -28.89 12.91 -21.65
N SER A 228 -27.60 13.02 -21.35
CA SER A 228 -26.72 14.01 -21.99
C SER A 228 -26.55 13.75 -23.49
N LEU A 229 -26.45 12.48 -23.88
CA LEU A 229 -26.28 12.06 -25.27
C LEU A 229 -27.58 12.20 -26.06
N PHE A 230 -28.70 11.80 -25.48
CA PHE A 230 -30.03 12.08 -26.04
C PHE A 230 -30.26 13.58 -26.15
N ARG A 231 -29.83 14.39 -25.17
CA ARG A 231 -29.79 15.85 -25.33
C ARG A 231 -28.93 16.21 -26.53
N GLY A 232 -27.69 15.75 -26.62
CA GLY A 232 -26.79 16.07 -27.73
C GLY A 232 -27.39 15.73 -29.11
N ILE A 233 -28.01 14.56 -29.23
CA ILE A 233 -28.70 14.11 -30.45
C ILE A 233 -29.93 14.98 -30.73
N VAL A 234 -30.76 15.25 -29.72
CA VAL A 234 -31.95 16.11 -29.87
C VAL A 234 -31.56 17.54 -30.23
N TRP A 235 -30.54 18.10 -29.58
CA TRP A 235 -29.97 19.41 -29.92
C TRP A 235 -29.33 19.42 -31.31
N GLY A 236 -28.68 18.33 -31.72
CA GLY A 236 -28.17 18.14 -33.08
C GLY A 236 -29.28 18.07 -34.13
N ILE A 237 -30.40 17.42 -33.83
CA ILE A 237 -31.60 17.39 -34.68
C ILE A 237 -32.22 18.79 -34.74
N TYR A 238 -32.40 19.48 -33.61
CA TYR A 238 -32.90 20.85 -33.60
C TYR A 238 -31.98 21.82 -34.35
N ALA A 239 -30.66 21.68 -34.21
CA ALA A 239 -29.69 22.45 -34.96
C ALA A 239 -29.77 22.12 -36.47
N GLY A 240 -29.89 20.84 -36.84
CA GLY A 240 -30.06 20.42 -38.22
C GLY A 240 -31.35 20.94 -38.86
N VAL A 241 -32.47 20.93 -38.11
CA VAL A 241 -33.76 21.47 -38.55
C VAL A 241 -33.72 22.99 -38.65
N ALA A 242 -33.19 23.68 -37.63
CA ALA A 242 -33.01 25.13 -37.66
C ALA A 242 -32.10 25.55 -38.81
N TYR A 243 -31.04 24.78 -39.05
CA TYR A 243 -30.12 24.99 -40.15
C TYR A 243 -30.79 24.77 -41.49
N PHE A 244 -31.54 23.68 -41.69
CA PHE A 244 -32.33 23.42 -42.89
C PHE A 244 -33.33 24.54 -43.20
N ILE A 245 -34.03 25.05 -42.18
CA ILE A 245 -34.93 26.20 -42.31
C ILE A 245 -34.16 27.46 -42.73
N LEU A 246 -32.97 27.67 -42.17
CA LEU A 246 -32.09 28.80 -42.50
C LEU A 246 -31.53 28.67 -43.91
N THR A 247 -31.19 27.46 -44.37
CA THR A 247 -30.76 27.18 -45.75
C THR A 247 -31.90 27.41 -46.74
N ILE A 248 -33.13 27.00 -46.44
CA ILE A 248 -34.31 27.32 -47.27
C ILE A 248 -34.51 28.84 -47.34
N GLY A 249 -34.41 29.54 -46.20
CA GLY A 249 -34.47 30.99 -46.16
C GLY A 249 -33.38 31.65 -46.99
N LEU A 250 -32.15 31.13 -46.93
CA LEU A 250 -31.02 31.61 -47.73
C LEU A 250 -31.12 31.25 -49.21
N ILE A 251 -31.73 30.13 -49.59
CA ILE A 251 -32.02 29.78 -50.98
C ILE A 251 -33.05 30.77 -51.56
N ILE A 252 -34.07 31.13 -50.77
CA ILE A 252 -35.06 32.14 -51.14
C ILE A 252 -34.40 33.52 -51.30
N ILE A 253 -33.42 33.86 -50.45
CA ILE A 253 -32.64 35.11 -50.55
C ILE A 253 -31.61 35.05 -51.69
N GLY A 254 -30.97 33.91 -51.91
CA GLY A 254 -29.96 33.64 -52.95
C GLY A 254 -30.55 33.69 -54.35
N PHE A 255 -31.86 33.48 -54.49
CA PHE A 255 -32.62 33.78 -55.70
C PHE A 255 -32.46 35.25 -56.16
N PHE A 256 -32.05 36.15 -55.27
CA PHE A 256 -31.80 37.57 -55.56
C PHE A 256 -30.32 37.92 -55.77
N SER A 257 -29.34 37.05 -55.47
CA SER A 257 -27.90 37.30 -55.70
C SER A 257 -27.02 36.06 -55.42
N GLU A 258 -26.49 35.41 -56.47
CA GLU A 258 -25.60 34.22 -56.39
C GLU A 258 -24.36 34.45 -55.51
N THR A 259 -23.69 35.60 -55.61
CA THR A 259 -22.45 35.88 -54.86
C THR A 259 -22.66 35.97 -53.35
N LEU A 260 -23.86 36.35 -52.90
CA LEU A 260 -24.17 36.47 -51.46
C LEU A 260 -24.44 35.09 -50.85
N SER A 261 -25.03 34.18 -51.64
CA SER A 261 -25.28 32.79 -51.25
C SER A 261 -23.98 32.06 -50.96
N ASP A 262 -23.01 32.11 -51.89
CA ASP A 262 -21.73 31.40 -51.74
C ASP A 262 -20.92 31.88 -50.53
N THR A 263 -20.89 33.19 -50.29
CA THR A 263 -20.13 33.78 -49.18
C THR A 263 -20.73 33.42 -47.82
N ILE A 264 -22.07 33.48 -47.68
CA ILE A 264 -22.76 33.05 -46.45
C ILE A 264 -22.56 31.55 -46.22
N PHE A 265 -22.49 30.78 -47.32
CA PHE A 265 -22.29 29.34 -47.27
C PHE A 265 -20.89 28.94 -46.76
N GLU A 266 -19.83 29.57 -47.28
CA GLU A 266 -18.47 29.37 -46.79
C GLU A 266 -18.34 29.70 -45.30
N ILE A 267 -18.97 30.80 -44.87
CA ILE A 267 -18.99 31.19 -43.45
C ILE A 267 -19.60 30.08 -42.60
N ILE A 268 -20.71 29.48 -43.03
CA ILE A 268 -21.32 28.42 -42.23
C ILE A 268 -20.46 27.15 -42.26
N LEU A 269 -19.88 26.77 -43.39
CA LEU A 269 -19.01 25.60 -43.48
C LEU A 269 -17.80 25.75 -42.55
N VAL A 270 -17.24 26.96 -42.47
CA VAL A 270 -16.19 27.31 -41.51
C VAL A 270 -16.69 27.25 -40.06
N VAL A 271 -17.87 27.78 -39.74
CA VAL A 271 -18.45 27.72 -38.38
C VAL A 271 -18.73 26.28 -37.97
N SER A 272 -19.28 25.45 -38.85
CA SER A 272 -19.51 24.02 -38.62
C SER A 272 -18.19 23.27 -38.42
N ALA A 273 -17.15 23.56 -39.21
CA ALA A 273 -15.82 22.99 -39.02
C ALA A 273 -15.19 23.41 -37.69
N ILE A 274 -15.33 24.67 -37.29
CA ILE A 274 -14.86 25.18 -35.99
C ILE A 274 -15.59 24.47 -34.83
N PHE A 275 -16.90 24.27 -34.93
CA PHE A 275 -17.67 23.50 -33.95
C PHE A 275 -17.22 22.03 -33.87
N LEU A 276 -16.92 21.41 -35.01
CA LEU A 276 -16.39 20.04 -35.07
C LEU A 276 -14.99 19.95 -34.44
N PHE A 277 -14.12 20.92 -34.69
CA PHE A 277 -12.80 21.04 -34.04
C PHE A 277 -12.91 21.31 -32.54
N ALA A 278 -13.85 22.14 -32.09
CA ALA A 278 -14.12 22.37 -30.67
C ALA A 278 -14.65 21.10 -29.96
N SER A 279 -15.33 20.22 -30.71
CA SER A 279 -15.82 18.92 -30.22
C SER A 279 -14.69 17.87 -30.07
N ILE A 280 -13.55 18.07 -30.76
CA ILE A 280 -12.34 17.22 -30.67
C ILE A 280 -11.50 17.54 -29.42
N ILE A 281 -11.88 18.55 -28.63
CA ILE A 281 -11.26 18.79 -27.32
C ILE A 281 -11.62 17.61 -26.39
N PRO A 282 -10.62 16.94 -25.79
CA PRO A 282 -10.86 15.75 -24.99
C PRO A 282 -11.83 16.07 -23.85
N ASP A 283 -12.88 15.25 -23.73
CA ASP A 283 -13.90 15.42 -22.71
C ASP A 283 -13.25 15.44 -21.31
N LYS A 284 -13.56 16.47 -20.53
CA LYS A 284 -13.10 16.61 -19.13
C LYS A 284 -13.44 15.36 -18.32
N ASN A 285 -14.50 14.64 -18.67
CA ASN A 285 -14.88 13.37 -18.03
C ASN A 285 -13.87 12.26 -18.31
N ILE A 286 -13.39 12.11 -19.55
CA ILE A 286 -12.36 11.12 -19.92
C ILE A 286 -11.05 11.43 -19.19
N SER A 287 -10.68 12.72 -19.14
CA SER A 287 -9.48 13.15 -18.39
C SER A 287 -9.59 12.84 -16.90
N LYS A 288 -10.76 13.06 -16.28
CA LYS A 288 -11.02 12.79 -14.86
C LYS A 288 -10.97 11.30 -14.54
N GLU A 289 -11.61 10.45 -15.35
CA GLU A 289 -11.58 9.00 -15.13
C GLU A 289 -10.16 8.43 -15.33
N LYS A 290 -9.38 8.96 -16.28
CA LYS A 290 -7.97 8.58 -16.45
C LYS A 290 -7.10 8.95 -15.24
N THR A 291 -7.37 10.08 -14.59
CA THR A 291 -6.66 10.44 -13.34
C THR A 291 -7.01 9.50 -12.19
N ILE A 292 -8.30 9.17 -12.01
CA ILE A 292 -8.76 8.23 -10.97
C ILE A 292 -8.09 6.86 -11.17
N LEU A 293 -8.08 6.34 -12.39
CA LEU A 293 -7.45 5.08 -12.74
C LEU A 293 -5.95 5.06 -12.40
N ASN A 294 -5.23 6.15 -12.65
CA ASN A 294 -3.79 6.24 -12.35
C ASN A 294 -3.54 6.26 -10.84
N ASP A 295 -4.36 6.98 -10.07
CA ASP A 295 -4.27 7.02 -8.61
C ASP A 295 -4.59 5.65 -7.99
N GLU A 296 -5.58 4.94 -8.52
CA GLU A 296 -5.90 3.58 -8.10
C GLU A 296 -4.79 2.58 -8.42
N LYS A 297 -4.20 2.65 -9.62
CA LYS A 297 -3.04 1.84 -9.99
C LYS A 297 -1.85 2.09 -9.06
N ARG A 298 -1.61 3.35 -8.66
CA ARG A 298 -0.59 3.69 -7.66
C ARG A 298 -0.93 3.09 -6.29
N ASN A 299 -2.19 3.20 -5.85
CA ASN A 299 -2.64 2.62 -4.58
C ASN A 299 -2.43 1.09 -4.55
N ILE A 300 -2.73 0.40 -5.65
CA ILE A 300 -2.49 -1.05 -5.77
C ILE A 300 -1.01 -1.40 -5.60
N ASN A 301 -0.09 -0.61 -6.16
CA ASN A 301 1.33 -0.86 -5.99
C ASN A 301 1.75 -0.74 -4.52
N ASN A 302 1.20 0.25 -3.80
CA ASN A 302 1.43 0.39 -2.35
C ASN A 302 0.89 -0.81 -1.57
N ILE A 303 -0.33 -1.26 -1.88
CA ILE A 303 -0.96 -2.44 -1.25
C ILE A 303 -0.13 -3.70 -1.53
N LYS A 304 0.33 -3.91 -2.77
CA LYS A 304 1.19 -5.05 -3.14
C LYS A 304 2.52 -5.03 -2.38
N SER A 305 3.13 -3.87 -2.23
CA SER A 305 4.35 -3.70 -1.43
C SER A 305 4.11 -4.09 0.03
N ALA A 306 3.03 -3.59 0.65
CA ALA A 306 2.65 -3.92 2.02
C ALA A 306 2.34 -5.42 2.21
N ILE A 307 1.72 -6.07 1.22
CA ILE A 307 1.49 -7.52 1.20
C ILE A 307 2.82 -8.28 1.21
N SER A 308 3.78 -7.87 0.38
CA SER A 308 5.11 -8.50 0.32
C SER A 308 5.84 -8.42 1.66
N GLU A 309 5.81 -7.24 2.29
CA GLU A 309 6.41 -7.02 3.61
C GLU A 309 5.76 -7.89 4.69
N ASN A 310 4.42 -7.94 4.74
CA ASN A 310 3.70 -8.77 5.72
C ASN A 310 3.89 -10.28 5.48
N LYS A 311 4.02 -10.72 4.22
CA LYS A 311 4.37 -12.11 3.90
C LYS A 311 5.77 -12.47 4.41
N LEU A 312 6.74 -11.55 4.29
CA LEU A 312 8.08 -11.74 4.84
C LEU A 312 8.03 -11.86 6.37
N ILE A 313 7.28 -11.00 7.07
CA ILE A 313 7.10 -11.06 8.53
C ILE A 313 6.50 -12.42 8.94
N VAL A 314 5.37 -12.81 8.34
CA VAL A 314 4.66 -14.05 8.71
C VAL A 314 5.49 -15.30 8.43
N SER A 315 6.26 -15.31 7.34
CA SER A 315 7.13 -16.44 6.99
C SER A 315 8.36 -16.54 7.89
N THR A 316 9.02 -15.40 8.18
CA THR A 316 10.17 -15.34 9.08
C THR A 316 9.79 -15.75 10.51
N LEU A 317 8.61 -15.36 10.97
CA LEU A 317 8.13 -15.67 12.31
C LEU A 317 7.41 -17.03 12.43
N LYS A 318 7.37 -17.83 11.35
CA LYS A 318 6.65 -19.11 11.34
C LYS A 318 7.20 -20.14 12.34
N SER A 319 8.48 -20.04 12.66
CA SER A 319 9.23 -20.97 13.51
C SER A 319 9.06 -20.75 15.02
N PHE A 320 8.34 -19.72 15.46
CA PHE A 320 8.13 -19.38 16.87
C PHE A 320 6.75 -19.81 17.38
#